data_AF-A0A1I6N198-F1
#
_entry.id   AF-A0A1I6N198-F1
#
_cell.length_a   1.000
_cell.length_b   1.000
_cell.length_c   1.000
_cell.angle_alpha   90.00
_cell.angle_beta   90.00
_cell.angle_gamma   90.00
#
_symmetry.space_group_name_H-M   'P 1'
#
loop_
_entity.id
_entity.type
_entity.pdbx_description
1 polymer ?
#
loop_
_entity_poly.entity_id
_entity_poly.type
_entity_poly.pdbx_seq_one_letter_code
_entity_poly.pdbx_strand_id
1 'polypeptide(L)'
;MTQSDGVGHTRSIHAPHRLTYEESCRFLQSKHLFREGDIPPLLDRPPRYDDEVLGVDLFRWNIQDSKLENLTLPRTYIGRSEFSQCSFAGTDLNESVANWNDFLDVSFVGTNLTSFDMRACNHQRSDFTRAILRNADLRLCNFEDCRFDDADMAGAKLTREAAATLLFSEAQRNVIDWQADDGPEPDGG
;
A
#
# COMPACT_ATOMS: atom_id res chain seq x y z
N MET A 1 -6.24 -47.65 -34.08
CA MET A 1 -5.02 -46.92 -34.50
C MET A 1 -5.49 -45.94 -35.56
N THR A 2 -5.76 -44.68 -35.24
CA THR A 2 -4.84 -43.57 -34.92
C THR A 2 -5.55 -42.58 -33.96
N GLN A 3 -5.06 -42.29 -32.75
CA GLN A 3 -4.16 -41.15 -32.42
C GLN A 3 -4.54 -39.84 -33.15
N SER A 4 -4.61 -38.68 -32.53
CA SER A 4 -4.80 -38.21 -31.14
C SER A 4 -4.89 -36.69 -31.24
N ASP A 5 -5.63 -36.10 -30.32
CA ASP A 5 -5.91 -34.68 -30.13
C ASP A 5 -4.70 -33.74 -30.21
N GLY A 6 -4.95 -32.54 -30.73
CA GLY A 6 -3.99 -31.43 -30.73
C GLY A 6 -4.68 -30.07 -30.83
N VAL A 7 -5.64 -29.78 -29.95
CA VAL A 7 -6.14 -28.41 -29.77
C VAL A 7 -5.39 -27.79 -28.60
N GLY A 8 -4.35 -27.03 -28.93
CA GLY A 8 -3.61 -26.22 -27.97
C GLY A 8 -4.56 -25.27 -27.24
N HIS A 9 -4.81 -25.55 -25.97
CA HIS A 9 -5.36 -24.56 -25.06
C HIS A 9 -4.24 -23.56 -24.76
N THR A 10 -4.21 -22.46 -25.51
CA THR A 10 -3.56 -21.23 -25.07
C THR A 10 -4.24 -20.82 -23.76
N ARG A 11 -3.65 -21.21 -22.63
CA ARG A 11 -3.95 -20.59 -21.34
C ARG A 11 -3.58 -19.13 -21.48
N SER A 12 -4.59 -18.30 -21.74
CA SER A 12 -4.48 -16.86 -21.59
C SER A 12 -4.06 -16.61 -20.14
N ILE A 13 -2.79 -16.26 -19.98
CA ILE A 13 -2.21 -15.71 -18.75
C ILE A 13 -2.88 -14.38 -18.48
N HIS A 14 -4.12 -14.43 -18.00
CA HIS A 14 -4.81 -13.26 -17.48
C HIS A 14 -3.99 -12.80 -16.27
N ALA A 15 -3.49 -11.57 -16.33
CA ALA A 15 -3.05 -10.87 -15.13
C ALA A 15 -4.16 -11.00 -14.07
N PRO A 16 -3.81 -11.20 -12.78
CA PRO A 16 -4.82 -11.36 -11.75
C PRO A 16 -5.82 -10.20 -11.81
N HIS A 17 -7.10 -10.53 -11.90
CA HIS A 17 -8.19 -9.57 -11.97
C HIS A 17 -8.28 -8.82 -10.64
N ARG A 18 -8.00 -7.51 -10.64
CA ARG A 18 -8.21 -6.65 -9.46
C ARG A 18 -9.69 -6.58 -9.13
N LEU A 19 -10.04 -6.81 -7.86
CA LEU A 19 -11.42 -6.71 -7.38
C LEU A 19 -11.93 -5.28 -7.47
N THR A 20 -13.22 -5.11 -7.73
CA THR A 20 -13.89 -3.81 -7.57
C THR A 20 -13.88 -3.36 -6.11
N TYR A 21 -14.21 -2.10 -5.83
CA TYR A 21 -14.27 -1.58 -4.46
C TYR A 21 -15.26 -2.37 -3.58
N GLU A 22 -16.47 -2.63 -4.09
CA GLU A 22 -17.47 -3.43 -3.38
C GLU A 22 -16.98 -4.85 -3.11
N GLU A 23 -16.42 -5.54 -4.11
CA GLU A 23 -15.86 -6.89 -3.93
C GLU A 23 -14.69 -6.90 -2.93
N SER A 24 -13.87 -5.85 -2.92
CA SER A 24 -12.76 -5.68 -1.98
C SER A 24 -13.27 -5.53 -0.54
N CYS A 25 -14.29 -4.70 -0.34
CA CYS A 25 -14.96 -4.55 0.95
C CYS A 25 -15.58 -5.87 1.42
N ARG A 26 -16.27 -6.61 0.52
CA ARG A 26 -16.81 -7.95 0.84
C ARG A 26 -15.69 -8.95 1.18
N PHE A 27 -14.58 -8.90 0.46
CA PHE A 27 -13.41 -9.74 0.75
C PHE A 27 -12.86 -9.46 2.15
N LEU A 28 -12.63 -8.19 2.50
CA LEU A 28 -12.18 -7.79 3.82
C LEU A 28 -13.18 -8.18 4.93
N GLN A 29 -14.49 -8.03 4.70
CA GLN A 29 -15.53 -8.52 5.63
C GLN A 29 -15.46 -10.03 5.83
N SER A 30 -15.21 -10.80 4.75
CA SER A 30 -15.04 -12.27 4.85
C SER A 30 -13.79 -12.69 5.64
N LYS A 31 -12.81 -11.79 5.77
CA LYS A 31 -11.61 -11.95 6.60
C LYS A 31 -11.80 -11.41 8.02
N HIS A 32 -12.98 -10.87 8.33
CA HIS A 32 -13.29 -10.13 9.56
C HIS A 32 -12.33 -8.94 9.79
N LEU A 33 -11.90 -8.27 8.72
CA LEU A 33 -10.93 -7.16 8.74
C LEU A 33 -11.57 -5.76 8.70
N PHE A 34 -12.79 -5.61 9.20
CA PHE A 34 -13.45 -4.39 9.71
C PHE A 34 -14.92 -4.76 10.04
N ARG A 35 -15.79 -3.78 10.36
CA ARG A 35 -17.20 -4.04 10.69
C ARG A 35 -17.93 -4.79 9.56
N GLU A 36 -18.54 -5.92 9.92
CA GLU A 36 -19.52 -6.61 9.07
C GLU A 36 -20.75 -5.73 8.83
N GLY A 37 -21.33 -5.79 7.63
CA GLY A 37 -22.55 -5.07 7.28
C GLY A 37 -22.50 -4.43 5.90
N ASP A 38 -23.01 -3.21 5.81
CA ASP A 38 -23.03 -2.44 4.57
C ASP A 38 -21.62 -2.13 4.07
N ILE A 39 -21.51 -1.94 2.75
CA ILE A 39 -20.27 -1.51 2.12
C ILE A 39 -19.99 -0.07 2.56
N PRO A 40 -18.83 0.23 3.16
CA PRO A 40 -18.49 1.60 3.52
C PRO A 40 -18.48 2.50 2.29
N PRO A 41 -18.88 3.77 2.40
CA PRO A 41 -18.88 4.67 1.26
C PRO A 41 -17.45 4.86 0.75
N LEU A 42 -17.30 4.87 -0.58
CA LEU A 42 -16.08 5.35 -1.19
C LEU A 42 -16.01 6.87 -0.99
N LEU A 43 -14.96 7.34 -0.32
CA LEU A 43 -14.81 8.77 -0.05
C LEU A 43 -14.53 9.57 -1.34
N ASP A 44 -14.79 10.88 -1.32
CA ASP A 44 -14.47 11.80 -2.43
C ASP A 44 -13.08 12.44 -2.28
N ARG A 45 -12.43 12.28 -1.13
CA ARG A 45 -11.10 12.82 -0.79
C ARG A 45 -10.36 11.92 0.18
N PRO A 46 -9.02 12.00 0.28
CA PRO A 46 -8.26 11.34 1.34
C PRO A 46 -8.91 11.51 2.72
N PRO A 47 -8.98 10.44 3.54
CA PRO A 47 -9.52 10.52 4.90
C PRO A 47 -8.61 11.35 5.80
N ARG A 48 -9.18 11.93 6.85
CA ARG A 48 -8.47 12.61 7.93
C ARG A 48 -8.81 11.97 9.26
N TYR A 49 -7.88 12.04 10.21
CA TYR A 49 -8.04 11.44 11.54
C TYR A 49 -9.34 11.87 12.25
N ASP A 50 -9.78 13.10 12.05
CA ASP A 50 -10.95 13.72 12.68
C ASP A 50 -12.24 13.64 11.84
N ASP A 51 -12.22 12.89 10.73
CA ASP A 51 -13.41 12.70 9.91
C ASP A 51 -14.46 11.85 10.65
N GLU A 52 -15.73 12.26 10.55
CA GLU A 52 -16.87 11.48 11.07
C GLU A 52 -17.09 10.18 10.29
N VAL A 53 -16.64 10.11 9.03
CA VAL A 53 -16.78 8.97 8.13
C VAL A 53 -15.47 8.69 7.41
N LEU A 54 -14.90 7.51 7.63
CA LEU A 54 -13.56 7.12 7.12
C LEU A 54 -13.59 6.13 5.94
N GLY A 55 -14.77 5.68 5.50
CA GLY A 55 -14.87 4.61 4.50
C GLY A 55 -14.34 3.28 5.07
N VAL A 56 -13.36 2.66 4.41
CA VAL A 56 -12.65 1.51 4.98
C VAL A 56 -11.69 2.01 6.05
N ASP A 57 -11.91 1.54 7.28
CA ASP A 57 -11.17 1.95 8.48
C ASP A 57 -10.49 0.73 9.12
N LEU A 58 -9.16 0.74 9.07
CA LEU A 58 -8.26 -0.21 9.71
C LEU A 58 -7.53 0.46 10.89
N PHE A 59 -8.29 1.04 11.83
CA PHE A 59 -7.75 1.61 13.07
C PHE A 59 -7.57 0.57 14.19
N ARG A 60 -6.36 0.48 14.78
CA ARG A 60 -6.00 -0.43 15.89
C ARG A 60 -6.14 -1.91 15.57
N TRP A 61 -5.79 -2.29 14.36
CA TRP A 61 -5.73 -3.69 13.94
C TRP A 61 -4.34 -4.27 14.16
N ASN A 62 -4.28 -5.55 14.50
CA ASN A 62 -3.08 -6.36 14.32
C ASN A 62 -3.42 -7.45 13.31
N ILE A 63 -2.80 -7.39 12.13
CA ILE A 63 -3.09 -8.28 11.00
C ILE A 63 -1.81 -9.04 10.67
N GLN A 64 -1.92 -10.37 10.72
CA GLN A 64 -0.78 -11.26 10.52
C GLN A 64 -1.09 -12.27 9.41
N ASP A 65 -0.08 -12.63 8.63
CA ASP A 65 -0.13 -13.71 7.62
C ASP A 65 -1.31 -13.57 6.61
N SER A 66 -1.64 -12.34 6.23
CA SER A 66 -2.81 -12.05 5.40
C SER A 66 -2.45 -11.66 3.96
N LYS A 67 -3.20 -12.22 3.01
CA LYS A 67 -3.12 -11.86 1.59
C LYS A 67 -4.23 -10.87 1.23
N LEU A 68 -3.88 -9.60 1.15
CA LEU A 68 -4.72 -8.46 0.81
C LEU A 68 -4.37 -7.96 -0.60
N GLU A 69 -4.24 -8.89 -1.54
CA GLU A 69 -3.69 -8.69 -2.88
C GLU A 69 -4.79 -8.38 -3.90
N ASN A 70 -4.46 -7.56 -4.90
CA ASN A 70 -5.34 -7.20 -6.02
C ASN A 70 -6.70 -6.63 -5.58
N LEU A 71 -6.72 -5.85 -4.49
CA LEU A 71 -7.92 -5.16 -4.03
C LEU A 71 -8.00 -3.75 -4.63
N THR A 72 -9.18 -3.13 -4.61
CA THR A 72 -9.39 -1.70 -4.88
C THR A 72 -9.82 -1.06 -3.57
N LEU A 73 -8.88 -0.44 -2.88
CA LEU A 73 -9.04 0.17 -1.54
C LEU A 73 -8.51 1.63 -1.52
N PRO A 74 -8.90 2.48 -2.48
CA PRO A 74 -8.50 3.88 -2.49
C PRO A 74 -9.02 4.59 -1.23
N ARG A 75 -8.29 5.61 -0.76
CA ARG A 75 -8.71 6.46 0.36
C ARG A 75 -9.09 5.68 1.62
N THR A 76 -8.35 4.61 1.89
CA THR A 76 -8.47 3.82 3.12
C THR A 76 -7.79 4.55 4.27
N TYR A 77 -8.39 4.49 5.45
CA TYR A 77 -7.76 4.97 6.67
C TYR A 77 -7.12 3.80 7.42
N ILE A 78 -5.82 3.89 7.67
CA ILE A 78 -5.02 2.91 8.40
C ILE A 78 -4.31 3.66 9.52
N GLY A 79 -4.60 3.35 10.78
CA GLY A 79 -4.02 4.13 11.88
C GLY A 79 -3.80 3.30 13.12
N ARG A 80 -2.63 3.46 13.75
CA ARG A 80 -2.26 2.74 14.98
C ARG A 80 -2.42 1.23 14.86
N SER A 81 -2.08 0.69 13.70
CA SER A 81 -2.19 -0.71 13.34
C SER A 81 -0.82 -1.32 13.06
N GLU A 82 -0.77 -2.64 13.19
CA GLU A 82 0.39 -3.46 12.88
C GLU A 82 0.02 -4.46 11.78
N PHE A 83 0.86 -4.54 10.77
CA PHE A 83 0.76 -5.54 9.71
C PHE A 83 2.05 -6.35 9.70
N SER A 84 1.94 -7.66 9.94
CA SER A 84 3.07 -8.58 9.93
C SER A 84 2.87 -9.67 8.89
N GLN A 85 3.89 -9.93 8.07
CA GLN A 85 3.87 -11.02 7.06
C GLN A 85 2.66 -10.94 6.11
N CYS A 86 2.24 -9.72 5.79
CA CYS A 86 1.08 -9.47 4.92
C CYS A 86 1.52 -9.14 3.48
N SER A 87 0.59 -9.28 2.54
CA SER A 87 0.80 -8.80 1.16
C SER A 87 -0.33 -7.91 0.69
N PHE A 88 0.03 -6.74 0.18
CA PHE A 88 -0.82 -5.80 -0.57
C PHE A 88 -0.50 -5.81 -2.06
N ALA A 89 0.14 -6.87 -2.57
CA ALA A 89 0.63 -6.89 -3.94
C ALA A 89 -0.48 -6.61 -4.97
N GLY A 90 -0.21 -5.69 -5.89
CA GLY A 90 -1.15 -5.29 -6.94
C GLY A 90 -2.42 -4.58 -6.45
N THR A 91 -2.54 -4.26 -5.16
CA THR A 91 -3.69 -3.53 -4.60
C THR A 91 -3.66 -2.05 -4.96
N ASP A 92 -4.83 -1.44 -5.12
CA ASP A 92 -5.00 0.01 -5.17
C ASP A 92 -5.18 0.58 -3.77
N LEU A 93 -4.24 1.39 -3.32
CA LEU A 93 -4.30 2.12 -2.06
C LEU A 93 -4.15 3.63 -2.30
N ASN A 94 -4.33 4.14 -3.53
CA ASN A 94 -4.09 5.54 -3.80
C ASN A 94 -4.89 6.46 -2.86
N GLU A 95 -4.31 7.62 -2.53
CA GLU A 95 -4.92 8.63 -1.67
C GLU A 95 -5.30 8.14 -0.25
N SER A 96 -4.82 6.97 0.17
CA SER A 96 -5.03 6.45 1.52
C SER A 96 -4.06 7.10 2.52
N VAL A 97 -4.43 7.04 3.80
CA VAL A 97 -3.64 7.58 4.90
C VAL A 97 -3.31 6.45 5.87
N ALA A 98 -2.03 6.30 6.15
CA ALA A 98 -1.44 5.22 6.94
C ALA A 98 -0.46 5.75 7.97
N ASN A 99 -0.67 6.91 8.57
CA ASN A 99 0.28 7.48 9.53
C ASN A 99 0.34 6.64 10.82
N TRP A 100 1.52 6.56 11.45
CA TRP A 100 1.73 5.91 12.76
C TRP A 100 1.43 4.40 12.79
N ASN A 101 1.92 3.64 11.79
CA ASN A 101 1.74 2.19 11.73
C ASN A 101 3.09 1.45 11.70
N ASP A 102 3.04 0.18 12.11
CA ASP A 102 4.14 -0.78 11.99
C ASP A 102 3.86 -1.76 10.84
N PHE A 103 4.82 -1.89 9.93
CA PHE A 103 4.77 -2.81 8.78
C PHE A 103 6.01 -3.72 8.79
N LEU A 104 5.82 -4.97 9.20
CA LEU A 104 6.86 -5.96 9.39
C LEU A 104 6.74 -7.05 8.32
N ASP A 105 7.76 -7.24 7.49
CA ASP A 105 7.76 -8.25 6.43
C ASP A 105 6.56 -8.11 5.46
N VAL A 106 6.19 -6.88 5.11
CA VAL A 106 5.01 -6.59 4.28
C VAL A 106 5.40 -6.40 2.81
N SER A 107 4.67 -7.05 1.90
CA SER A 107 4.84 -6.88 0.47
C SER A 107 3.90 -5.83 -0.10
N PHE A 108 4.44 -4.75 -0.67
CA PHE A 108 3.75 -3.72 -1.45
C PHE A 108 4.09 -3.83 -2.95
N VAL A 109 4.42 -5.03 -3.43
CA VAL A 109 4.91 -5.23 -4.79
C VAL A 109 3.86 -4.85 -5.83
N GLY A 110 4.17 -3.89 -6.68
CA GLY A 110 3.23 -3.41 -7.71
C GLY A 110 1.98 -2.71 -7.16
N THR A 111 1.94 -2.38 -5.87
CA THR A 111 0.83 -1.67 -5.24
C THR A 111 0.77 -0.23 -5.76
N ASN A 112 -0.44 0.27 -5.99
CA ASN A 112 -0.62 1.69 -6.28
C ASN A 112 -0.73 2.48 -4.97
N LEU A 113 0.31 3.24 -4.65
CA LEU A 113 0.45 4.10 -3.48
C LEU A 113 0.52 5.58 -3.91
N THR A 114 -0.10 5.93 -5.06
CA THR A 114 -0.11 7.33 -5.54
C THR A 114 -0.79 8.22 -4.50
N SER A 115 -0.11 9.31 -4.10
CA SER A 115 -0.57 10.24 -3.07
C SER A 115 -0.88 9.58 -1.71
N PHE A 116 -0.26 8.44 -1.41
CA PHE A 116 -0.38 7.77 -0.12
C PHE A 116 0.39 8.52 0.95
N ASP A 117 -0.23 8.79 2.09
CA ASP A 117 0.44 9.40 3.25
C ASP A 117 0.79 8.29 4.25
N MET A 118 2.07 7.98 4.44
CA MET A 118 2.52 6.97 5.42
C MET A 118 3.51 7.54 6.42
N ARG A 119 3.43 8.84 6.68
CA ARG A 119 4.38 9.50 7.58
C ARG A 119 4.40 8.85 8.96
N ALA A 120 5.58 8.86 9.57
CA ALA A 120 5.82 8.27 10.89
C ALA A 120 5.50 6.76 10.97
N CYS A 121 5.66 6.04 9.86
CA CYS A 121 5.61 4.58 9.86
C CYS A 121 6.95 3.94 10.11
N ASN A 122 6.91 2.75 10.70
CA ASN A 122 8.06 1.88 10.80
C ASN A 122 7.90 0.72 9.83
N HIS A 123 8.74 0.70 8.79
CA HIS A 123 8.83 -0.40 7.85
C HIS A 123 10.10 -1.20 8.13
N GLN A 124 9.91 -2.47 8.44
CA GLN A 124 11.02 -3.43 8.56
C GLN A 124 10.83 -4.55 7.55
N ARG A 125 11.85 -4.77 6.71
CA ARG A 125 11.86 -5.83 5.69
C ARG A 125 10.66 -5.76 4.73
N SER A 126 10.14 -4.56 4.48
CA SER A 126 9.04 -4.35 3.53
C SER A 126 9.55 -4.29 2.08
N ASP A 127 8.76 -4.80 1.15
CA ASP A 127 9.10 -4.86 -0.27
C ASP A 127 8.20 -3.94 -1.11
N PHE A 128 8.73 -2.81 -1.55
CA PHE A 128 8.07 -1.85 -2.43
C PHE A 128 8.46 -2.03 -3.91
N THR A 129 9.00 -3.19 -4.30
CA THR A 129 9.44 -3.44 -5.67
C THR A 129 8.32 -3.18 -6.67
N ARG A 130 8.58 -2.33 -7.67
CA ARG A 130 7.60 -1.89 -8.70
C ARG A 130 6.35 -1.20 -8.15
N ALA A 131 6.33 -0.77 -6.89
CA ALA A 131 5.23 0.03 -6.36
C ALA A 131 5.14 1.39 -7.07
N ILE A 132 3.94 1.96 -7.13
CA ILE A 132 3.72 3.31 -7.66
C ILE A 132 3.61 4.27 -6.49
N LEU A 133 4.67 5.01 -6.18
CA LEU A 133 4.77 5.91 -5.01
C LEU A 133 4.67 7.39 -5.43
N ARG A 134 4.01 7.67 -6.55
CA ARG A 134 3.95 9.03 -7.09
C ARG A 134 3.30 9.99 -6.11
N ASN A 135 3.99 11.08 -5.77
CA ASN A 135 3.55 12.06 -4.77
C ASN A 135 3.23 11.48 -3.37
N ALA A 136 3.67 10.25 -3.07
CA ALA A 136 3.52 9.67 -1.74
C ALA A 136 4.37 10.42 -0.71
N ASP A 137 3.90 10.47 0.53
CA ASP A 137 4.61 11.10 1.62
C ASP A 137 5.23 10.03 2.53
N LEU A 138 6.56 9.91 2.45
CA LEU A 138 7.36 8.89 3.12
C LEU A 138 8.25 9.48 4.24
N ARG A 139 8.01 10.74 4.61
CA ARG A 139 8.78 11.42 5.66
C ARG A 139 8.55 10.79 7.03
N LEU A 140 9.46 11.04 7.97
CA LEU A 140 9.42 10.47 9.33
C LEU A 140 9.41 8.93 9.40
N CYS A 141 9.61 8.23 8.28
CA CYS A 141 9.57 6.79 8.25
C CYS A 141 10.92 6.15 8.54
N ASN A 142 10.90 5.01 9.21
CA ASN A 142 12.02 4.07 9.23
C ASN A 142 11.84 3.04 8.12
N PHE A 143 12.90 2.76 7.36
CA PHE A 143 12.88 1.79 6.25
C PHE A 143 14.00 0.75 6.36
N GLU A 144 14.09 0.11 7.53
CA GLU A 144 15.09 -0.91 7.80
C GLU A 144 14.89 -2.12 6.87
N ASP A 145 15.96 -2.53 6.17
CA ASP A 145 15.97 -3.66 5.23
C ASP A 145 14.87 -3.62 4.15
N CYS A 146 14.39 -2.44 3.78
CA CYS A 146 13.35 -2.28 2.76
C CYS A 146 13.92 -2.23 1.34
N ARG A 147 13.10 -2.63 0.36
CA ARG A 147 13.45 -2.61 -1.07
C ARG A 147 12.55 -1.70 -1.87
N PHE A 148 13.13 -0.98 -2.83
CA PHE A 148 12.43 -0.05 -3.72
C PHE A 148 12.82 -0.27 -5.19
N ASP A 149 13.29 -1.47 -5.54
CA ASP A 149 13.71 -1.80 -6.90
C ASP A 149 12.58 -1.52 -7.91
N ASP A 150 12.88 -0.77 -8.96
CA ASP A 150 11.92 -0.38 -10.01
C ASP A 150 10.64 0.34 -9.52
N ALA A 151 10.61 0.82 -8.28
CA ALA A 151 9.49 1.63 -7.79
C ALA A 151 9.44 2.98 -8.50
N ASP A 152 8.23 3.44 -8.84
CA ASP A 152 8.02 4.78 -9.40
C ASP A 152 7.97 5.81 -8.27
N MET A 153 9.07 6.55 -8.12
CA MET A 153 9.28 7.51 -7.04
C MET A 153 8.95 8.95 -7.44
N ALA A 154 8.27 9.19 -8.56
CA ALA A 154 8.09 10.55 -9.07
C ALA A 154 7.30 11.45 -8.10
N GLY A 155 7.95 12.49 -7.58
CA GLY A 155 7.37 13.39 -6.58
C GLY A 155 7.20 12.78 -5.19
N ALA A 156 7.69 11.56 -4.95
CA ALA A 156 7.68 10.97 -3.61
C ALA A 156 8.51 11.84 -2.67
N LYS A 157 7.99 12.11 -1.47
CA LYS A 157 8.63 13.00 -0.50
C LYS A 157 9.44 12.21 0.50
N LEU A 158 10.74 12.47 0.55
CA LEU A 158 11.69 11.85 1.46
C LEU A 158 12.71 12.87 1.94
N THR A 159 13.20 12.71 3.16
CA THR A 159 14.43 13.36 3.61
C THR A 159 15.64 12.51 3.22
N ARG A 160 16.81 13.15 3.12
CA ARG A 160 18.06 12.41 2.86
C ARG A 160 18.43 11.45 4.00
N GLU A 161 18.01 11.78 5.21
CA GLU A 161 18.22 10.97 6.40
C GLU A 161 17.40 9.67 6.32
N ALA A 162 16.09 9.75 6.09
CA ALA A 162 15.23 8.57 5.94
C ALA A 162 15.67 7.65 4.78
N ALA A 163 16.27 8.23 3.74
CA ALA A 163 16.77 7.50 2.58
C ALA A 163 18.22 7.00 2.71
N ALA A 164 18.93 7.26 3.82
CA ALA A 164 20.38 7.06 3.91
C ALA A 164 20.82 5.61 3.69
N THR A 165 19.99 4.65 4.07
CA THR A 165 20.24 3.20 3.91
C THR A 165 19.58 2.61 2.66
N LEU A 166 18.75 3.39 1.97
CA LEU A 166 17.97 2.91 0.83
C LEU A 166 18.79 2.93 -0.45
N LEU A 167 18.64 1.85 -1.22
CA LEU A 167 19.25 1.72 -2.54
C LEU A 167 18.27 2.21 -3.60
N PHE A 168 18.54 3.40 -4.13
CA PHE A 168 17.83 3.94 -5.29
C PHE A 168 18.71 3.91 -6.54
N SER A 169 18.09 3.75 -7.71
CA SER A 169 18.75 4.06 -8.98
C SER A 169 18.98 5.57 -9.13
N GLU A 170 19.83 5.96 -10.09
CA GLU A 170 20.02 7.38 -10.42
C GLU A 170 18.71 8.02 -10.92
N ALA A 171 17.95 7.30 -11.74
CA ALA A 171 16.66 7.76 -12.24
C ALA A 171 15.67 8.04 -11.11
N GLN A 172 15.56 7.14 -10.13
CA GLN A 172 14.71 7.35 -8.95
C GLN A 172 15.15 8.57 -8.14
N ARG A 173 16.46 8.71 -7.85
CA ARG A 173 16.97 9.88 -7.12
C ARG A 173 16.65 11.23 -7.77
N ASN A 174 16.56 11.27 -9.10
CA ASN A 174 16.31 12.50 -9.85
C ASN A 174 14.85 12.94 -9.83
N VAL A 175 13.91 12.04 -9.51
CA VAL A 175 12.47 12.33 -9.51
C VAL A 175 11.87 12.40 -8.11
N ILE A 176 12.61 11.99 -7.08
CA ILE A 176 12.21 12.17 -5.67
C ILE A 176 12.18 13.67 -5.33
N ASP A 177 11.12 14.07 -4.65
CA ASP A 177 10.99 15.41 -4.07
C ASP A 177 11.72 15.44 -2.71
N TRP A 178 13.03 15.70 -2.76
CA TRP A 178 13.89 15.73 -1.58
C TRP A 178 13.53 16.90 -0.66
N GLN A 179 13.00 16.57 0.53
CA GLN A 179 12.62 17.54 1.54
C GLN A 179 13.84 17.95 2.38
N ALA A 180 13.86 19.21 2.84
CA ALA A 180 14.95 19.74 3.67
C ALA A 180 14.91 19.18 5.10
N ASP A 181 13.70 18.93 5.60
CA ASP A 181 13.40 18.34 6.90
C ASP A 181 12.10 17.51 6.80
N ASP A 182 11.77 16.82 7.89
CA ASP A 182 10.57 15.99 7.98
C ASP A 182 9.27 16.81 8.07
N GLY A 183 9.35 18.10 8.32
CA GLY A 183 8.21 18.97 8.60
C GLY A 183 7.51 18.60 9.92
N PRO A 184 6.23 19.00 10.08
CA PRO A 184 5.48 18.68 11.28
C PRO A 184 5.10 17.19 11.32
N GLU A 185 5.05 16.66 12.54
CA GLU A 185 4.45 15.34 12.79
C GLU A 185 3.02 15.28 12.23
N PRO A 186 2.62 14.14 11.62
CA PRO A 186 1.25 13.95 11.18
C PRO A 186 0.28 13.88 12.37
N ASP A 187 -0.92 14.42 12.20
CA ASP A 187 -2.00 14.23 13.18
C ASP A 187 -2.34 12.74 13.38
N GLY A 188 -3.04 12.43 14.48
CA GLY A 188 -3.59 11.09 14.73
C GLY A 188 -2.65 10.10 15.44
N GLY A 189 -1.44 10.54 15.82
CA GLY A 189 -0.47 9.79 16.63
C GLY A 189 -1.00 9.45 18.02
#